data_AF-A0A242D8M5-F1
#
_entry.id   AF-A0A242D8M5-F1
#
_cell.length_a   1.000
_cell.length_b   1.000
_cell.length_c   1.000
_cell.angle_alpha   90.00
_cell.angle_beta   90.00
_cell.angle_gamma   90.00
#
_symmetry.space_group_name_H-M   'P 1'
#
loop_
_entity.id
_entity.type
_entity.pdbx_description
1 polymer ?
#
loop_
_entity_poly.entity_id
_entity_poly.type
_entity_poly.pdbx_seq_one_letter_code
_entity_poly.pdbx_strand_id
1 'polypeptide(L)'
;MKVQDLALDHRQLFSLKSETLEERITWFYQLTQNSTVTIKYILTLRVRYQLGAQEFAYILKDLVRYLFLNTKATRTMKRFFHYFKDYFLDLEWKILSLRLFSVRSFGEKAASLVRSLISLVRPEEATESSPPSLDRTTSTQ
;
A
#
# COMPACT_ATOMS: atom_id res chain seq x y z
N MET A 1 31.66 6.12 -13.06
CA MET A 1 30.99 7.21 -12.34
C MET A 1 30.87 6.82 -10.88
N LYS A 2 31.31 7.64 -9.92
CA LYS A 2 31.24 7.27 -8.50
C LYS A 2 29.79 7.48 -8.03
N VAL A 3 29.29 6.64 -7.13
CA VAL A 3 27.91 6.73 -6.58
C VAL A 3 27.63 8.10 -5.93
N GLN A 4 28.67 8.78 -5.45
CA GLN A 4 28.59 10.14 -4.89
C GLN A 4 28.21 11.21 -5.93
N ASP A 5 28.56 11.02 -7.20
CA ASP A 5 28.19 11.94 -8.30
C ASP A 5 26.70 11.80 -8.70
N LEU A 6 26.05 10.73 -8.23
CA LEU A 6 24.67 10.38 -8.57
C LEU A 6 23.65 10.87 -7.53
N ALA A 7 24.10 11.12 -6.29
CA ALA A 7 23.24 11.68 -5.25
C ALA A 7 22.85 13.12 -5.58
N LEU A 8 21.60 13.49 -5.26
CA LEU A 8 21.08 14.83 -5.48
C LEU A 8 21.16 15.63 -4.19
N ASP A 9 21.81 16.78 -4.27
CA ASP A 9 21.82 17.75 -3.17
C ASP A 9 20.47 18.48 -3.06
N HIS A 10 20.20 19.05 -1.89
CA HIS A 10 18.98 19.82 -1.59
C HIS A 10 18.78 20.94 -2.62
N ARG A 11 19.85 21.68 -2.94
CA ARG A 11 19.78 22.78 -3.91
C ARG A 11 19.34 22.27 -5.28
N GLN A 12 19.88 21.14 -5.72
CA GLN A 12 19.54 20.51 -7.00
C GLN A 12 18.07 20.06 -7.04
N LEU A 13 17.57 19.47 -5.95
CA LEU A 13 16.17 19.05 -5.85
C LEU A 13 15.18 20.20 -6.00
N PHE A 14 15.54 21.43 -5.60
CA PHE A 14 14.69 22.62 -5.70
C PHE A 14 14.93 23.48 -6.94
N SER A 15 16.10 23.41 -7.56
CA SER A 15 16.44 24.26 -8.71
C SER A 15 16.27 23.59 -10.06
N LEU A 16 16.41 22.26 -10.13
CA LEU A 16 16.34 21.55 -11.41
C LEU A 16 14.90 21.42 -11.92
N LYS A 17 14.79 21.26 -13.25
CA LYS A 17 13.53 21.00 -13.96
C LYS A 17 13.03 19.58 -13.67
N SER A 18 11.71 19.38 -13.82
CA SER A 18 11.04 18.09 -13.58
C SER A 18 11.68 16.95 -14.39
N GLU A 19 11.81 17.10 -15.71
CA GLU A 19 12.37 16.09 -16.63
C GLU A 19 13.75 15.58 -16.15
N THR A 20 14.67 16.51 -15.86
CA THR A 20 16.01 16.17 -15.36
C THR A 20 15.95 15.45 -14.02
N LEU A 21 15.03 15.82 -13.14
CA LEU A 21 14.87 15.17 -11.84
C LEU A 21 14.30 13.75 -11.99
N GLU A 22 13.34 13.54 -12.90
CA GLU A 22 12.79 12.21 -13.17
C GLU A 22 13.88 11.26 -13.65
N GLU A 23 14.65 11.66 -14.65
CA GLU A 23 15.74 10.86 -15.20
C GLU A 23 16.79 10.55 -14.13
N ARG A 24 17.28 11.57 -13.42
CA ARG A 24 18.36 11.39 -12.44
C ARG A 24 17.91 10.55 -11.25
N ILE A 25 16.70 10.73 -10.74
CA ILE A 25 16.19 9.93 -9.61
C ILE A 25 15.93 8.48 -10.04
N THR A 26 15.36 8.28 -11.24
CA THR A 26 15.14 6.94 -11.79
C THR A 26 16.46 6.20 -11.97
N TRP A 27 17.45 6.85 -12.57
CA TRP A 27 18.77 6.27 -12.79
C TRP A 27 19.51 6.01 -11.46
N PHE A 28 19.41 6.94 -10.50
CA PHE A 28 19.91 6.72 -9.14
C PHE A 28 19.34 5.45 -8.52
N TYR A 29 18.02 5.25 -8.62
CA TYR A 29 17.39 4.05 -8.08
C TYR A 29 17.84 2.79 -8.82
N GLN A 30 17.87 2.81 -10.15
CA GLN A 30 18.29 1.65 -10.95
C GLN A 30 19.70 1.17 -10.56
N LEU A 31 20.64 2.10 -10.39
CA LEU A 31 22.03 1.75 -10.06
C LEU A 31 22.22 1.32 -8.61
N THR A 32 21.53 1.97 -7.66
CA THR A 32 21.80 1.78 -6.22
C THR A 32 20.81 0.87 -5.51
N GLN A 33 19.62 0.66 -6.10
CA GLN A 33 18.46 0.02 -5.47
C GLN A 33 18.06 0.64 -4.11
N ASN A 34 18.48 1.88 -3.84
CA ASN A 34 18.28 2.53 -2.56
C ASN A 34 16.89 3.19 -2.45
N SER A 35 15.90 2.36 -2.18
CA SER A 35 14.49 2.78 -2.00
C SER A 35 14.32 3.89 -0.96
N THR A 36 15.15 3.92 0.09
CA THR A 36 15.03 4.90 1.18
C THR A 36 15.36 6.31 0.72
N VAL A 37 16.45 6.47 -0.03
CA VAL A 37 16.88 7.78 -0.54
C VAL A 37 15.98 8.22 -1.68
N THR A 38 15.63 7.31 -2.59
CA THR A 38 14.70 7.59 -3.70
C THR A 38 13.37 8.15 -3.20
N ILE A 39 12.75 7.52 -2.19
CA ILE A 39 11.49 8.02 -1.62
C ILE A 39 11.63 9.40 -0.96
N LYS A 40 12.78 9.69 -0.33
CA LYS A 40 13.04 11.04 0.22
C LYS A 40 13.10 12.08 -0.89
N TYR A 41 13.79 11.79 -2.00
CA TYR A 41 13.84 12.71 -3.14
C TYR A 41 12.44 12.97 -3.70
N ILE A 42 11.67 11.92 -3.97
CA ILE A 42 10.31 12.07 -4.52
C ILE A 42 9.40 12.82 -3.54
N LEU A 43 9.53 12.59 -2.23
CA LEU A 43 8.81 13.36 -1.21
C LEU A 43 9.18 14.86 -1.26
N THR A 44 10.46 15.20 -1.43
CA THR A 44 10.90 16.59 -1.61
C THR A 44 10.24 17.23 -2.84
N LEU A 45 10.11 16.49 -3.94
CA LEU A 45 9.42 17.01 -5.14
C LEU A 45 7.92 17.22 -4.89
N ARG A 46 7.28 16.37 -4.09
CA ARG A 46 5.92 16.62 -3.61
C ARG A 46 5.81 17.88 -2.76
N VAL A 47 6.80 18.17 -1.92
CA VAL A 47 6.83 19.44 -1.20
C VAL A 47 6.89 20.62 -2.17
N ARG A 48 7.68 20.53 -3.26
CA ARG A 48 7.67 21.56 -4.32
C ARG A 48 6.30 21.74 -4.97
N TYR A 49 5.61 20.63 -5.26
CA TYR A 49 4.24 20.68 -5.77
C TYR A 49 3.31 21.45 -4.83
N GLN A 50 3.37 21.15 -3.53
CA GLN A 50 2.57 21.85 -2.52
C GLN A 50 2.92 23.35 -2.39
N LEU A 51 4.12 23.76 -2.79
CA LEU A 51 4.56 25.16 -2.85
C LEU A 51 4.14 25.87 -4.14
N GLY A 52 3.42 25.21 -5.04
CA GLY A 52 2.84 25.82 -6.25
C GLY A 52 3.44 25.34 -7.57
N ALA A 53 4.45 24.46 -7.55
CA ALA A 53 5.07 23.92 -8.77
C ALA A 53 4.21 22.76 -9.34
N GLN A 54 3.17 23.12 -10.10
CA GLN A 54 2.15 22.19 -10.61
C GLN A 54 2.72 21.07 -11.49
N GLU A 55 3.86 21.30 -12.14
CA GLU A 55 4.55 20.31 -12.96
C GLU A 55 4.99 19.06 -12.18
N PHE A 56 4.99 19.12 -10.84
CA PHE A 56 5.37 18.00 -9.98
C PHE A 56 4.19 17.17 -9.44
N ALA A 57 2.94 17.44 -9.86
CA ALA A 57 1.75 16.80 -9.31
C ALA A 57 1.80 15.26 -9.29
N TYR A 58 2.29 14.64 -10.38
CA TYR A 58 2.38 13.19 -10.53
C TYR A 58 3.80 12.69 -10.80
N ILE A 59 4.80 13.48 -10.39
CA ILE A 59 6.21 13.19 -10.65
C ILE A 59 6.60 11.81 -10.12
N LEU A 60 7.23 10.99 -10.96
CA LEU A 60 7.71 9.65 -10.61
C LEU A 60 6.65 8.72 -9.97
N LYS A 61 5.37 8.90 -10.30
CA LYS A 61 4.25 8.11 -9.76
C LYS A 61 4.47 6.59 -9.92
N ASP A 62 4.85 6.15 -11.11
CA ASP A 62 5.04 4.73 -11.39
C ASP A 62 6.23 4.14 -10.63
N LEU A 63 7.31 4.91 -10.46
CA LEU A 63 8.43 4.48 -9.63
C LEU A 63 8.00 4.31 -8.17
N VAL A 64 7.22 5.23 -7.61
CA VAL A 64 6.70 5.09 -6.24
C VAL A 64 5.83 3.83 -6.12
N ARG A 65 4.89 3.62 -7.06
CA ARG A 65 4.05 2.41 -7.05
C ARG A 65 4.91 1.14 -7.11
N TYR A 66 5.88 1.10 -8.02
CA TYR A 66 6.82 0.00 -8.14
C TYR A 66 7.55 -0.28 -6.83
N LEU A 67 8.10 0.75 -6.17
CA LEU A 67 8.82 0.61 -4.91
C LEU A 67 7.92 0.03 -3.83
N PHE A 68 6.72 0.59 -3.64
CA PHE A 68 5.83 0.12 -2.60
C PHE A 68 5.23 -1.26 -2.87
N LEU A 69 5.11 -1.71 -4.12
CA LEU A 69 4.60 -3.04 -4.45
C LEU A 69 5.70 -4.11 -4.39
N ASN A 70 6.86 -3.83 -4.99
CA ASN A 70 7.86 -4.85 -5.29
C ASN A 70 9.02 -4.92 -4.28
N THR A 71 9.23 -3.90 -3.46
CA THR A 71 10.34 -3.91 -2.49
C THR A 71 9.86 -4.12 -1.05
N LYS A 72 10.81 -4.52 -0.18
CA LYS A 72 10.59 -4.60 1.26
C LYS A 72 10.43 -3.20 1.82
N ALA A 73 9.24 -2.89 2.34
CA ALA A 73 8.93 -1.57 2.88
C ALA A 73 9.88 -1.18 4.03
N THR A 74 10.72 -0.17 3.78
CA THR A 74 11.64 0.38 4.79
C THR A 74 10.90 1.24 5.81
N ARG A 75 11.55 1.55 6.94
CA ARG A 75 10.98 2.45 7.96
C ARG A 75 10.58 3.82 7.38
N THR A 76 11.40 4.34 6.46
CA THR A 76 11.15 5.61 5.77
C THR A 76 9.94 5.54 4.85
N MET A 77 9.82 4.45 4.08
CA MET A 77 8.64 4.23 3.23
C MET A 77 7.35 4.19 4.05
N LYS A 78 7.35 3.45 5.18
CA LYS A 78 6.20 3.41 6.09
C LYS A 78 5.85 4.80 6.63
N ARG A 79 6.86 5.56 7.09
CA ARG A 79 6.66 6.92 7.61
C ARG A 79 6.03 7.85 6.58
N PHE A 80 6.42 7.74 5.31
CA PHE A 80 5.99 8.68 4.27
C PHE A 80 4.85 8.18 3.38
N PHE A 81 4.33 6.97 3.62
CA PHE A 81 3.31 6.34 2.79
C PHE A 81 2.08 7.23 2.54
N HIS A 82 1.56 7.89 3.57
CA HIS A 82 0.39 8.77 3.48
C HIS A 82 0.55 9.96 2.53
N TYR A 83 1.79 10.43 2.29
CA TYR A 83 2.05 11.50 1.34
C TYR A 83 1.87 11.08 -0.12
N PHE A 84 1.73 9.79 -0.40
CA PHE A 84 1.63 9.25 -1.76
C PHE A 84 0.25 8.64 -2.04
N LYS A 85 -0.79 8.93 -1.25
CA LYS A 85 -2.11 8.28 -1.36
C LYS A 85 -2.68 8.34 -2.79
N ASP A 86 -2.62 9.51 -3.42
CA ASP A 86 -3.09 9.80 -4.77
C ASP A 86 -2.24 9.15 -5.89
N TYR A 87 -1.12 8.50 -5.55
CA TYR A 87 -0.35 7.70 -6.50
C TYR A 87 -0.89 6.28 -6.66
N PHE A 88 -1.69 5.78 -5.73
CA PHE A 88 -2.19 4.41 -5.75
C PHE A 88 -3.65 4.37 -6.20
N LEU A 89 -4.04 3.23 -6.78
CA LEU A 89 -5.46 2.89 -6.90
C LEU A 89 -6.02 2.55 -5.51
N ASP A 90 -7.34 2.71 -5.32
CA ASP A 90 -7.97 2.45 -4.02
C ASP A 90 -7.72 1.02 -3.50
N LEU A 91 -7.71 0.03 -4.40
CA LEU A 91 -7.43 -1.36 -4.05
C LEU A 91 -5.95 -1.55 -3.65
N GLU A 92 -5.02 -0.98 -4.42
CA GLU A 92 -3.58 -1.01 -4.12
C GLU A 92 -3.30 -0.36 -2.77
N TRP A 93 -3.90 0.80 -2.52
CA TRP A 93 -3.75 1.55 -1.28
C TRP A 93 -4.19 0.73 -0.06
N LYS A 94 -5.36 0.06 -0.15
CA LYS A 94 -5.87 -0.81 0.92
C LYS A 94 -4.91 -1.96 1.21
N ILE A 95 -4.48 -2.68 0.18
CA ILE A 95 -3.55 -3.81 0.31
C ILE A 95 -2.22 -3.35 0.93
N LEU A 96 -1.66 -2.24 0.44
CA LEU A 96 -0.41 -1.70 0.95
C LEU A 96 -0.52 -1.21 2.39
N SER A 97 -1.63 -0.54 2.75
CA SER A 97 -1.89 -0.10 4.12
C SER A 97 -1.84 -1.28 5.10
N LEU A 98 -2.49 -2.39 4.74
CA LEU A 98 -2.50 -3.61 5.55
C LEU A 98 -1.11 -4.25 5.65
N ARG A 99 -0.37 -4.29 4.54
CA ARG A 99 0.98 -4.85 4.46
C ARG A 99 2.00 -4.03 5.26
N LEU A 100 1.93 -2.70 5.20
CA LEU A 100 2.91 -1.80 5.80
C LEU A 100 2.71 -1.65 7.31
N PHE A 101 1.47 -1.58 7.75
CA PHE A 101 1.09 -1.32 9.14
C PHE A 101 0.38 -2.50 9.77
N SER A 102 0.77 -3.74 9.44
CA SER A 102 0.15 -4.94 10.03
C SER A 102 0.08 -4.77 11.55
N VAL A 103 -1.11 -4.44 12.04
CA VAL A 103 -1.39 -4.39 13.45
C VAL A 103 -1.20 -5.83 13.91
N ARG A 104 -0.63 -6.03 15.09
CA ARG A 104 -0.49 -7.35 15.72
C ARG A 104 -1.83 -8.15 15.77
N SER A 105 -2.96 -7.50 15.46
CA SER A 105 -4.34 -8.03 15.34
C SER A 105 -4.88 -8.15 13.89
N PHE A 106 -4.05 -8.10 12.83
CA PHE A 106 -4.53 -8.11 11.43
C PHE A 106 -5.14 -9.45 11.00
N GLY A 107 -4.64 -10.58 11.52
CA GLY A 107 -5.24 -11.90 11.24
C GLY A 107 -6.72 -11.95 11.60
N GLU A 108 -7.11 -11.29 12.69
CA GLU A 108 -8.50 -11.22 13.16
C GLU A 108 -9.37 -10.34 12.25
N LYS A 109 -8.85 -9.17 11.84
CA LYS A 109 -9.57 -8.23 10.96
C LYS A 109 -9.74 -8.79 9.55
N ALA A 110 -8.71 -9.40 8.97
CA ALA A 110 -8.80 -10.05 7.66
C ALA A 110 -9.78 -11.23 7.69
N ALA A 111 -9.72 -12.07 8.73
CA ALA A 111 -10.66 -13.17 8.91
C ALA A 111 -12.11 -12.68 9.12
N SER A 112 -12.31 -11.55 9.81
CA SER A 112 -13.65 -10.95 9.98
C SER A 112 -14.25 -10.46 8.67
N LEU A 113 -13.44 -9.88 7.78
CA LEU A 113 -13.89 -9.41 6.47
C LEU A 113 -14.27 -10.58 5.56
N VAL A 114 -13.43 -11.63 5.51
CA VAL A 114 -13.75 -12.85 4.76
C VAL A 114 -15.03 -13.51 5.29
N ARG A 115 -15.21 -13.61 6.61
CA ARG A 115 -16.45 -14.11 7.23
C ARG A 115 -17.67 -13.29 6.83
N SER A 116 -17.57 -11.95 6.86
CA SER A 116 -18.68 -11.06 6.48
C SER A 116 -19.07 -11.18 4.99
N LEU A 117 -18.10 -11.46 4.12
CA LEU A 117 -18.35 -11.66 2.70
C LEU A 117 -18.98 -13.03 2.43
N ILE A 118 -18.58 -14.07 3.17
CA ILE A 118 -19.18 -15.40 3.09
C ILE A 118 -20.64 -15.36 3.58
N SER A 119 -20.95 -14.60 4.65
CA SER A 119 -22.34 -14.43 5.11
C SER A 119 -23.20 -13.62 4.15
N LEU A 120 -22.61 -12.74 3.34
CA LEU A 120 -23.35 -11.96 2.35
C LEU A 120 -23.72 -12.81 1.11
N VAL A 121 -22.93 -13.85 0.81
CA VAL A 121 -23.14 -14.74 -0.35
C VAL A 121 -24.04 -15.94 -0.01
N ARG A 122 -24.28 -16.22 1.28
CA ARG A 122 -25.13 -17.33 1.71
C ARG A 122 -26.37 -16.79 2.43
N PRO A 123 -27.53 -16.63 1.75
CA PRO A 123 -28.77 -16.39 2.47
C PRO A 123 -29.03 -17.60 3.38
N GLU A 124 -29.36 -17.30 4.62
CA GLU A 124 -29.76 -18.29 5.61
C GLU A 124 -31.05 -18.95 5.11
N GLU A 125 -30.99 -20.25 4.80
CA GLU A 125 -32.18 -21.06 4.64
C GLU A 125 -32.83 -21.19 6.02
N ALA A 126 -33.73 -20.26 6.30
CA ALA A 126 -34.75 -20.40 7.32
C ALA A 126 -35.60 -21.63 7.00
N THR A 127 -35.41 -22.72 7.74
CA THR A 127 -36.43 -23.75 7.90
C THR A 127 -36.65 -24.01 9.38
N GLU A 128 -37.51 -23.16 9.92
CA GLU A 128 -38.37 -23.41 11.06
C GLU A 128 -39.15 -24.72 10.86
N SER A 129 -39.11 -25.65 11.81
CA SER A 129 -40.28 -26.43 12.24
C SER A 129 -39.94 -27.33 13.43
N SER A 130 -40.53 -27.00 14.56
CA SER A 130 -40.85 -27.92 15.66
C SER A 130 -42.36 -28.22 15.59
N PRO A 131 -42.94 -29.21 16.28
CA PRO A 131 -42.65 -30.65 16.40
C PRO A 131 -43.92 -31.51 16.07
N PRO A 132 -43.99 -32.84 16.29
CA PRO A 132 -44.50 -33.32 17.59
C PRO A 132 -43.89 -34.64 18.10
N SER A 133 -43.97 -34.80 19.42
CA SER A 133 -43.67 -36.01 20.18
C SER A 133 -44.51 -37.21 19.73
N LEU A 134 -43.94 -38.41 19.67
CA LEU A 134 -44.65 -39.67 19.84
C LEU A 134 -43.76 -40.74 20.45
N ASP A 135 -44.41 -41.52 21.29
CA ASP A 135 -43.95 -42.35 22.38
C ASP A 135 -43.57 -43.77 21.91
N ARG A 136 -42.80 -44.48 22.76
CA ARG A 136 -42.88 -45.94 23.00
C ARG A 136 -42.06 -46.96 22.14
N THR A 137 -41.15 -47.64 22.87
CA THR A 137 -40.68 -49.06 22.80
C THR A 137 -39.96 -49.55 21.52
N THR A 138 -38.91 -50.38 21.57
CA THR A 138 -38.66 -51.53 22.45
C THR A 138 -37.17 -51.92 22.40
N SER A 139 -36.66 -52.36 23.55
CA SER A 139 -35.37 -53.04 23.73
C SER A 139 -35.51 -54.53 23.38
N THR A 140 -34.63 -55.10 22.57
CA THR A 140 -34.24 -56.54 22.55
C THR A 140 -32.93 -56.61 21.76
N GLN A 141 -31.78 -56.87 22.37
CA GLN A 141 -31.15 -58.19 22.58
C GLN A 141 -31.17 -59.11 21.36
#